data_AF-A0A2S2CTQ8-F1
#
_entry.id   AF-A0A2S2CTQ8-F1
#
_cell.length_a   1.000
_cell.length_b   1.000
_cell.length_c   1.000
_cell.angle_alpha   90.00
_cell.angle_beta   90.00
_cell.angle_gamma   90.00
#
_symmetry.space_group_name_H-M   'P 1'
#
loop_
_entity.id
_entity.type
_entity.pdbx_description
1 polymer ?
#
loop_
_entity_poly.entity_id
_entity_poly.type
_entity_poly.pdbx_seq_one_letter_code
_entity_poly.pdbx_strand_id
1 'polypeptide(L)'
;MPAGRFTAEVRPGKRPAAGSLVLELRPARGIRVVPPVLRIDVPALVRGRVEGRFPAALRSDRPEGPYRVELALSGPLRIADPDRNDGMLRVEFRYCGEPADRCSVGRVEVPLRASGGPGD
;
A
#
# COMPACT_ATOMS: atom_id res chain seq x y z
N MET A 1 4.58 12.25 4.50
CA MET A 1 4.45 11.82 3.09
C MET A 1 5.36 12.68 2.23
N PRO A 2 6.07 12.15 1.22
CA PRO A 2 6.89 12.98 0.33
C PRO A 2 5.95 13.86 -0.52
N ALA A 3 5.57 15.01 0.03
CA ALA A 3 4.57 15.89 -0.55
C ALA A 3 5.03 16.37 -1.93
N GLY A 4 4.28 16.02 -2.98
CA GLY A 4 4.41 16.60 -4.31
C GLY A 4 4.80 15.66 -5.45
N ARG A 5 5.31 14.45 -5.19
CA ARG A 5 5.71 13.50 -6.27
C ARG A 5 4.76 12.33 -6.46
N PHE A 6 4.03 11.97 -5.41
CA PHE A 6 3.06 10.89 -5.41
C PHE A 6 1.92 11.22 -4.48
N THR A 7 0.74 10.71 -4.81
CA THR A 7 -0.39 10.63 -3.90
C THR A 7 -0.67 9.16 -3.65
N ALA A 8 -0.77 8.78 -2.39
CA ALA A 8 -1.22 7.46 -1.98
C ALA A 8 -2.58 7.60 -1.31
N GLU A 9 -3.56 6.86 -1.81
CA GLU A 9 -4.88 6.76 -1.22
C GLU A 9 -5.08 5.33 -0.73
N VAL A 10 -5.54 5.19 0.51
CA VAL A 10 -5.94 3.90 1.08
C VAL A 10 -7.39 4.02 1.48
N ARG A 11 -8.21 3.09 1.00
CA ARG A 11 -9.64 3.06 1.30
C ARG A 11 -10.14 1.64 1.54
N PRO A 12 -11.18 1.46 2.36
CA PRO A 12 -11.91 0.21 2.40
C PRO A 12 -12.42 -0.15 0.99
N GLY A 13 -12.25 -1.40 0.58
CA GLY A 13 -12.78 -1.90 -0.66
C GLY A 13 -14.28 -2.16 -0.56
N LYS A 14 -14.95 -2.26 -1.71
CA LYS A 14 -16.42 -2.29 -1.80
C LYS A 14 -17.03 -3.65 -1.41
N ARG A 15 -16.24 -4.70 -1.17
CA ARG A 15 -16.76 -6.05 -0.90
C ARG A 15 -16.99 -6.27 0.61
N PRO A 16 -18.24 -6.45 1.06
CA PRO A 16 -18.60 -6.51 2.48
C PRO A 16 -18.40 -7.89 3.14
N ALA A 17 -18.24 -8.98 2.38
CA ALA A 17 -18.23 -10.34 2.96
C ALA A 17 -16.91 -10.77 3.64
N ALA A 18 -15.79 -10.13 3.29
CA ALA A 18 -14.46 -10.46 3.83
C ALA A 18 -13.71 -9.22 4.36
N GLY A 19 -14.17 -8.00 4.02
CA GLY A 19 -13.36 -6.80 4.18
C GLY A 19 -12.25 -6.75 3.14
N SER A 20 -12.01 -5.56 2.60
CA SER A 20 -10.89 -5.35 1.68
C SER A 20 -10.25 -4.00 1.90
N LEU A 21 -8.95 -3.89 1.62
CA LEU A 21 -8.25 -2.60 1.58
C LEU A 21 -7.74 -2.37 0.17
N VAL A 22 -8.09 -1.23 -0.40
CA VAL A 22 -7.58 -0.79 -1.69
C VAL A 22 -6.54 0.28 -1.44
N LEU A 23 -5.30 -0.02 -1.81
CA LEU A 23 -4.23 0.97 -1.88
C LEU A 23 -4.06 1.38 -3.35
N GLU A 24 -4.06 2.68 -3.59
CA GLU A 24 -3.84 3.28 -4.89
C GLU A 24 -2.70 4.29 -4.81
N LEU A 25 -1.63 4.07 -5.57
CA LEU A 25 -0.50 4.97 -5.69
C LEU A 25 -0.56 5.68 -7.03
N ARG A 26 -0.64 7.01 -7.02
CA ARG A 26 -0.65 7.86 -8.21
C ARG A 26 0.64 8.68 -8.29
N PRO A 27 1.55 8.40 -9.24
CA PRO A 27 2.66 9.28 -9.56
C PRO A 27 2.17 10.63 -10.08
N ALA A 28 2.87 11.71 -9.72
CA ALA A 28 2.68 13.01 -10.35
C ALA A 28 3.17 12.98 -11.81
N ARG A 29 2.73 13.95 -12.62
CA ARG A 29 3.17 14.10 -14.00
C ARG A 29 4.71 14.20 -14.08
N GLY A 30 5.33 13.48 -15.02
CA GLY A 30 6.78 13.44 -15.19
C GLY A 30 7.51 12.52 -14.20
N ILE A 31 6.79 11.79 -13.34
CA ILE A 31 7.35 10.81 -12.42
C ILE A 31 6.98 9.40 -12.89
N ARG A 32 8.00 8.53 -13.01
CA ARG A 32 7.87 7.14 -13.48
C ARG A 32 8.40 6.19 -12.43
N VAL A 33 7.72 5.07 -12.21
CA VAL A 33 8.23 3.99 -11.34
C VAL A 33 9.06 3.04 -12.20
N VAL A 34 10.34 2.86 -11.85
CA VAL A 34 11.31 2.13 -12.69
C VAL A 34 12.23 1.26 -11.80
N PRO A 35 12.20 -0.09 -11.94
CA PRO A 35 11.23 -0.84 -12.74
C PRO A 35 9.81 -0.65 -12.19
N PRO A 36 8.74 -0.91 -12.96
CA PRO A 36 7.34 -0.70 -12.56
C PRO A 36 6.88 -1.76 -11.54
N VAL A 37 7.55 -1.76 -10.38
CA VAL A 37 7.42 -2.74 -9.31
C VAL A 37 7.23 -2.00 -7.99
N LEU A 38 6.14 -2.32 -7.30
CA LEU A 38 5.94 -1.92 -5.91
C LEU A 38 6.27 -3.12 -5.02
N ARG A 39 7.18 -2.94 -4.07
CA ARG A 39 7.46 -3.91 -3.02
C ARG A 39 6.50 -3.66 -1.88
N ILE A 40 5.85 -4.70 -1.39
CA ILE A 40 4.80 -4.56 -0.40
C ILE A 40 5.10 -5.47 0.78
N ASP A 41 5.19 -4.87 1.96
CA ASP A 41 5.48 -5.55 3.22
C ASP A 41 4.32 -5.36 4.20
N VAL A 42 3.76 -6.49 4.65
CA VAL A 42 2.66 -6.54 5.60
C VAL A 42 3.23 -6.88 6.98
N PRO A 43 2.86 -6.12 8.03
CA PRO A 43 3.37 -6.36 9.37
C PRO A 43 2.94 -7.73 9.87
N ALA A 44 3.82 -8.39 10.62
CA ALA A 44 3.63 -9.78 11.05
C ALA A 44 2.31 -10.00 11.80
N LEU A 45 1.93 -9.04 12.65
CA LEU A 45 0.71 -9.11 13.48
C LEU A 45 -0.59 -9.10 12.67
N VAL A 46 -0.59 -8.54 11.45
CA VAL A 46 -1.78 -8.50 10.59
C VAL A 46 -1.69 -9.47 9.40
N ARG A 47 -0.52 -10.10 9.17
CA ARG A 47 -0.30 -11.02 8.04
C ARG A 47 -1.26 -12.22 8.05
N GLY A 48 -1.58 -12.74 9.24
CA GLY A 48 -2.56 -13.84 9.38
C GLY A 48 -4.02 -13.42 9.11
N ARG A 49 -4.29 -12.12 9.00
CA ARG A 49 -5.61 -11.55 8.68
C ARG A 49 -5.78 -11.23 7.19
N VAL A 50 -4.75 -11.42 6.38
CA VAL A 50 -4.82 -11.23 4.93
C VAL A 50 -5.19 -12.56 4.29
N GLU A 51 -6.26 -12.58 3.50
CA GLU A 51 -6.67 -13.78 2.77
C GLU A 51 -5.73 -14.06 1.60
N GLY A 52 -5.29 -15.32 1.51
CA GLY A 52 -4.45 -15.79 0.43
C GLY A 52 -3.00 -15.30 0.51
N ARG A 53 -2.28 -15.49 -0.59
CA ARG A 53 -0.87 -15.10 -0.69
C ARG A 53 -0.82 -13.64 -1.10
N PHE A 54 -0.67 -12.75 -0.11
CA PHE A 54 -0.41 -11.34 -0.37
C PHE A 54 0.81 -11.20 -1.30
N PRO A 55 0.71 -10.45 -2.41
CA PRO A 55 1.84 -10.30 -3.31
C PRO A 55 2.92 -9.47 -2.63
N ALA A 56 4.09 -10.09 -2.38
CA ALA A 56 5.27 -9.37 -1.89
C ALA A 56 5.75 -8.28 -2.88
N ALA A 57 5.33 -8.38 -4.14
CA ALA A 57 5.54 -7.35 -5.14
C ALA A 57 4.36 -7.26 -6.12
N LEU A 58 3.91 -6.04 -6.42
CA LEU A 58 3.01 -5.75 -7.53
C LEU A 58 3.82 -5.29 -8.73
N ARG A 59 3.60 -5.91 -9.89
CA ARG A 59 4.20 -5.50 -11.16
C ARG A 59 3.13 -4.86 -12.04
N SER A 60 3.49 -3.79 -12.73
CA SER A 60 2.65 -3.12 -13.72
C SER A 60 3.32 -3.18 -15.08
N ASP A 61 2.55 -3.36 -16.14
CA ASP A 61 3.04 -3.26 -17.51
C ASP A 61 3.28 -1.80 -17.94
N ARG A 62 2.84 -0.84 -17.12
CA ARG A 62 3.00 0.60 -17.35
C ARG A 62 3.84 1.23 -16.25
N PRO A 63 4.89 2.00 -16.59
CA PRO A 63 5.67 2.78 -15.63
C PRO A 63 4.93 4.03 -15.12
N GLU A 64 3.90 4.45 -15.86
CA GLU A 64 3.07 5.62 -15.61
C GLU A 64 1.62 5.17 -15.41
N GLY A 65 1.08 5.38 -14.22
CA GLY A 65 -0.32 5.06 -13.94
C GLY A 65 -0.61 4.88 -12.46
N PRO A 66 -1.90 4.86 -12.07
CA PRO A 66 -2.28 4.45 -10.74
C PRO A 66 -1.93 2.97 -10.54
N TYR A 67 -1.07 2.70 -9.58
CA TYR A 67 -0.80 1.34 -9.13
C TYR A 67 -1.84 0.99 -8.08
N ARG A 68 -2.69 0.01 -8.37
CA ARG A 68 -3.76 -0.41 -7.47
C ARG A 68 -3.51 -1.82 -6.98
N VAL A 69 -3.56 -2.00 -5.67
CA VAL A 69 -3.57 -3.31 -5.02
C VAL A 69 -4.82 -3.42 -4.15
N GLU A 70 -5.54 -4.53 -4.27
CA GLU A 70 -6.70 -4.84 -3.44
C GLU A 70 -6.37 -6.03 -2.56
N LEU A 71 -6.53 -5.84 -1.26
CA LEU A 71 -6.19 -6.80 -0.23
C LEU A 71 -7.47 -7.44 0.26
N ALA A 72 -7.63 -8.75 0.04
CA ALA A 72 -8.67 -9.52 0.68
C ALA A 72 -8.27 -9.80 2.14
N LEU A 73 -9.23 -9.75 3.04
CA LEU A 73 -9.00 -9.87 4.49
C LEU A 73 -9.85 -11.00 5.05
N SER A 74 -9.36 -11.72 6.06
CA SER A 74 -10.08 -12.82 6.72
C SER A 74 -10.78 -12.35 7.99
N GLY A 75 -10.76 -11.05 8.26
CA GLY A 75 -11.33 -10.43 9.44
C GLY A 75 -11.24 -8.91 9.37
N PRO A 76 -11.85 -8.20 10.35
CA PRO A 76 -11.94 -6.76 10.27
C PRO A 76 -10.56 -6.12 10.52
N LEU A 77 -9.94 -5.66 9.45
CA LEU A 77 -8.71 -4.85 9.46
C LEU A 77 -9.07 -3.44 9.02
N ARG A 78 -8.60 -2.43 9.75
CA ARG A 78 -8.87 -1.02 9.45
C ARG A 78 -7.59 -0.20 9.38
N ILE A 79 -7.67 0.91 8.64
CA ILE A 79 -6.67 1.98 8.73
C ILE A 79 -6.78 2.58 10.13
N ALA A 80 -5.65 2.72 10.79
CA ALA A 80 -5.57 3.13 12.18
C ALA A 80 -4.87 4.48 12.35
N ASP A 81 -4.80 4.94 13.59
CA ASP A 81 -3.95 6.07 13.94
C ASP A 81 -2.47 5.64 13.94
N PRO A 82 -1.53 6.45 13.44
CA PRO A 82 -0.09 6.16 13.47
C PRO A 82 0.48 5.83 14.85
N ASP A 83 -0.13 6.33 15.92
CA ASP A 83 0.29 6.07 17.30
C ASP A 83 -0.46 4.88 17.93
N ARG A 84 -1.51 4.37 17.28
CA ARG A 84 -2.38 3.29 17.80
C ARG A 84 -2.70 2.25 16.72
N ASN A 85 -1.68 1.51 16.29
CA ASN A 85 -1.78 0.46 15.27
C ASN A 85 -1.06 -0.82 15.68
N ASP A 86 -1.38 -1.92 14.99
CA ASP A 86 -0.74 -3.23 15.14
C ASP A 86 0.42 -3.41 14.13
N GLY A 87 0.78 -2.35 13.42
CA GLY A 87 1.88 -2.31 12.47
C GLY A 87 1.59 -1.44 11.25
N MET A 88 2.65 -1.17 10.49
CA MET A 88 2.60 -0.39 9.27
C MET A 88 2.66 -1.30 8.04
N LEU A 89 1.65 -1.23 7.17
CA LEU A 89 1.78 -1.69 5.79
C LEU A 89 2.76 -0.76 5.08
N ARG A 90 3.83 -1.32 4.53
CA ARG A 90 4.86 -0.55 3.83
C ARG A 90 4.83 -0.87 2.36
N VAL A 91 4.82 0.19 1.54
CA VAL A 91 4.93 0.10 0.09
C VAL A 91 6.14 0.89 -0.34
N GLU A 92 7.13 0.19 -0.89
CA GLU A 92 8.38 0.76 -1.35
C GLU A 92 8.49 0.63 -2.87
N PHE A 93 8.97 1.68 -3.53
CA PHE A 93 9.16 1.67 -4.98
C PHE A 93 10.28 2.61 -5.38
N ARG A 94 10.98 2.28 -6.46
CA ARG A 94 11.95 3.18 -7.09
C ARG A 94 11.23 4.02 -8.13
N TYR A 95 11.45 5.32 -8.10
CA TYR A 95 10.93 6.22 -9.10
C TYR A 95 11.99 7.14 -9.66
N CYS A 96 11.81 7.62 -10.87
CA CYS A 96 12.65 8.59 -11.53
C CYS A 96 11.77 9.74 -12.02
N GLY A 97 12.15 10.97 -11.69
CA GLY A 97 11.50 12.18 -12.21
C GLY A 97 12.28 12.77 -13.37
N GLU A 98 11.75 13.80 -14.03
CA GLU A 98 12.54 14.57 -15.00
C GLU A 98 13.48 15.57 -14.31
N PRO A 99 14.74 15.70 -14.78
CA PRO A 99 15.40 14.86 -15.79
C PRO A 99 15.61 13.42 -15.29
N ALA A 100 15.39 12.45 -16.18
CA ALA A 100 15.21 11.01 -15.91
C ALA A 100 16.33 10.33 -15.09
N ASP A 101 17.46 11.00 -14.94
CA ASP A 101 18.67 10.52 -14.26
C ASP A 101 18.57 10.63 -12.73
N ARG A 102 17.57 11.34 -12.20
CA ARG A 102 17.34 11.47 -10.76
C ARG A 102 16.31 10.47 -10.28
N CYS A 103 16.78 9.25 -10.01
CA CYS A 103 15.98 8.23 -9.36
C CYS A 103 16.05 8.34 -7.83
N SER A 104 14.98 7.96 -7.16
CA SER A 104 14.83 7.99 -5.71
C SER A 104 13.92 6.84 -5.27
N VAL A 105 13.94 6.53 -3.97
CA VAL A 105 13.05 5.54 -3.37
C VAL A 105 11.89 6.27 -2.72
N GLY A 106 10.67 5.86 -3.06
CA GLY A 106 9.43 6.29 -2.45
C GLY A 106 8.96 5.25 -1.45
N ARG A 107 8.43 5.72 -0.32
CA ARG A 107 7.82 4.88 0.70
C ARG A 107 6.47 5.44 1.09
N VAL A 108 5.48 4.55 1.16
CA VAL A 108 4.17 4.82 1.74
C VAL A 108 4.01 3.87 2.91
N GLU A 109 3.69 4.43 4.06
CA GLU A 109 3.41 3.68 5.28
C GLU A 109 1.96 3.92 5.66
N VAL A 110 1.25 2.84 5.92
CA VAL A 110 -0.17 2.87 6.27
C VAL A 110 -0.33 2.15 7.60
N PRO A 111 -0.69 2.86 8.68
CA PRO A 111 -0.99 2.23 9.96
C PRO A 111 -2.22 1.33 9.83
N LEU A 112 -2.09 0.08 10.26
CA LEU A 112 -3.13 -0.93 10.23
C LEU A 112 -3.42 -1.44 11.63
N ARG A 113 -4.71 -1.65 11.93
CA ARG A 113 -5.14 -2.28 13.18
C ARG A 113 -6.13 -3.38 12.88
N ALA A 114 -5.88 -4.55 13.44
CA ALA A 114 -6.84 -5.63 13.49
C ALA A 114 -7.89 -5.26 14.54
N SER A 115 -9.15 -5.19 14.12
CA SER A 115 -10.28 -5.10 15.04
C SER A 115 -10.66 -6.53 15.48
N GLY A 116 -11.09 -6.71 16.72
CA GLY A 116 -11.56 -8.02 17.22
C GLY A 116 -10.49 -8.92 17.84
N GLY A 117 -9.67 -8.38 18.75
CA GLY A 117 -9.18 -9.16 19.88
C GLY A 117 -10.25 -9.23 20.98
N PRO A 118 -10.26 -10.23 21.88
CA PRO A 118 -11.21 -10.27 22.99
C PRO A 118 -10.96 -9.05 23.90
N GLY A 119 -11.83 -8.02 23.81
CA GLY A 119 -11.70 -6.81 24.61
C GLY A 119 -12.16 -5.48 23.96
N ASP A 120 -12.70 -5.49 22.73
CA ASP A 120 -13.60 -4.41 22.24
C ASP A 120 -15.06 -4.75 22.60
#